data_AF-I3S7K6-F1
#
_entry.id   AF-I3S7K6-F1
#
_cell.length_a   1.000
_cell.length_b   1.000
_cell.length_c   1.000
_cell.angle_alpha   90.00
_cell.angle_beta   90.00
_cell.angle_gamma   90.00
#
_symmetry.space_group_name_H-M   'P 1'
#
loop_
_entity.id
_entity.type
_entity.pdbx_description
1 polymer ?
#
loop_
_entity_poly.entity_id
_entity_poly.type
_entity_poly.pdbx_seq_one_letter_code
_entity_poly.pdbx_strand_id
1 'polypeptide(L)'
;MMPVSGINIAFNREAVGPALIPALKLAGEGKFRWETVEDIWCGMCVKVICDHLGLGVKSGLPYVWRTERGDAIESLKKEWEGVKLMEDVVPFFQSVRLPQSATTAEDCVVEMAKTVKENLGKVDPMFSHAAETMEEWVKLWESVGSA
;
A
#
# COMPACT_ATOMS: atom_id res chain seq x y z
N MET A 1 10.54 -2.79 5.57
CA MET A 1 9.84 -2.96 4.27
C MET A 1 9.17 -4.32 4.29
N MET A 2 7.90 -4.40 3.91
CA MET A 2 7.10 -5.63 3.85
C MET A 2 6.36 -5.58 2.51
N PRO A 3 6.90 -6.08 1.39
CA PRO A 3 6.11 -6.17 0.18
C PRO A 3 4.96 -7.15 0.41
N VAL A 4 3.74 -6.74 0.03
CA VAL A 4 2.53 -7.53 0.24
C VAL A 4 1.95 -7.88 -1.11
N SER A 5 1.92 -9.17 -1.41
CA SER A 5 1.25 -9.65 -2.61
C SER A 5 -0.26 -9.57 -2.45
N GLY A 6 -0.94 -8.94 -3.40
CA GLY A 6 -2.41 -8.90 -3.45
C GLY A 6 -3.10 -10.26 -3.68
N ILE A 7 -2.36 -11.36 -3.91
CA ILE A 7 -2.92 -12.70 -4.15
C ILE A 7 -2.54 -13.74 -3.09
N ASN A 8 -1.47 -13.52 -2.32
CA ASN A 8 -0.91 -14.49 -1.38
C ASN A 8 -0.73 -13.87 0.00
N ILE A 9 -1.84 -13.44 0.61
CA ILE A 9 -1.86 -12.83 1.94
C ILE A 9 -2.93 -13.48 2.83
N ALA A 10 -2.59 -13.68 4.10
CA ALA A 10 -3.53 -13.95 5.17
C ALA A 10 -3.41 -12.81 6.19
N PHE A 11 -4.55 -12.34 6.68
CA PHE A 11 -4.60 -11.24 7.65
C PHE A 11 -5.78 -11.43 8.60
N ASN A 12 -5.68 -10.84 9.79
CA ASN A 12 -6.82 -10.73 10.68
C ASN A 12 -7.68 -9.54 10.23
N ARG A 13 -8.92 -9.83 9.81
CA ARG A 13 -9.85 -8.84 9.28
C ARG A 13 -10.14 -7.71 10.26
N GLU A 14 -10.34 -8.04 11.53
CA GLU A 14 -10.66 -7.05 12.58
C GLU A 14 -9.44 -6.20 12.95
N ALA A 15 -8.24 -6.79 12.91
CA ALA A 15 -7.03 -6.08 13.31
C ALA A 15 -6.49 -5.11 12.24
N VAL A 16 -6.52 -5.52 10.96
CA VAL A 16 -5.85 -4.78 9.88
C VAL A 16 -6.65 -4.68 8.59
N GLY A 17 -7.86 -5.23 8.51
CA GLY A 17 -8.67 -5.27 7.28
C GLY A 17 -8.77 -3.93 6.53
N PRO A 18 -9.07 -2.80 7.19
CA PRO A 18 -9.09 -1.48 6.56
C PRO A 18 -7.76 -1.08 5.93
N ALA A 19 -6.63 -1.55 6.48
CA ALA A 19 -5.29 -1.26 5.97
C ALA A 19 -4.93 -2.04 4.69
N LEU A 20 -5.75 -3.00 4.26
CA LEU A 20 -5.58 -3.73 2.99
C LEU A 20 -6.18 -2.91 1.83
N ILE A 21 -5.58 -1.73 1.60
CA ILE A 21 -6.02 -0.76 0.60
C ILE A 21 -5.58 -1.17 -0.82
N PRO A 22 -6.49 -1.23 -1.80
CA PRO A 22 -6.12 -1.29 -3.22
C PRO A 22 -5.90 0.14 -3.72
N ALA A 23 -4.72 0.72 -3.48
CA ALA A 23 -4.54 2.17 -3.64
C ALA A 23 -3.51 2.56 -4.70
N LEU A 24 -3.53 1.97 -5.89
CA LEU A 24 -2.85 2.54 -7.07
C LEU A 24 -3.69 2.32 -8.34
N LYS A 25 -4.36 3.38 -8.80
CA LYS A 25 -5.12 3.40 -10.06
C LYS A 25 -4.28 4.09 -11.14
N LEU A 26 -4.26 3.50 -12.34
CA LEU A 26 -3.50 4.00 -13.47
C LEU A 26 -4.29 4.93 -14.38
N ALA A 27 -3.57 5.86 -15.01
CA ALA A 27 -4.03 6.56 -16.19
C ALA A 27 -3.99 5.63 -17.41
N GLY A 28 -5.07 5.60 -18.19
CA GLY A 28 -5.05 5.08 -19.57
C GLY A 28 -6.00 3.92 -19.90
N GLU A 29 -5.95 2.78 -19.22
CA GLU A 29 -6.46 1.52 -19.85
C GLU A 29 -7.18 0.50 -18.94
N GLY A 30 -7.71 0.87 -17.78
CA GLY A 30 -8.64 -0.01 -17.05
C GLY A 30 -8.06 -1.32 -16.46
N LYS A 31 -6.86 -1.77 -16.82
CA LYS A 31 -6.06 -2.78 -16.11
C LYS A 31 -4.59 -2.62 -16.42
N PHE A 32 -3.88 -1.92 -15.56
CA PHE A 32 -2.47 -2.22 -15.33
C PHE A 32 -2.26 -2.13 -13.81
N ARG A 33 -1.57 -3.12 -13.27
CA ARG A 33 -0.99 -3.07 -11.93
C ARG A 33 0.45 -2.66 -12.15
N TRP A 34 0.99 -1.74 -11.36
CA TRP A 34 2.44 -1.75 -11.20
C TRP A 34 2.74 -2.92 -10.28
N GLU A 35 2.60 -4.16 -10.78
CA GLU A 35 2.47 -5.38 -9.96
C GLU A 35 3.40 -5.34 -8.74
N THR A 36 4.68 -5.11 -9.00
CA THR A 36 5.70 -5.05 -7.96
C THR A 36 5.64 -3.78 -7.10
N VAL A 37 5.48 -2.60 -7.70
CA VAL A 37 5.50 -1.31 -6.98
C VAL A 37 4.23 -1.12 -6.13
N GLU A 38 3.09 -1.61 -6.60
CA GLU A 38 1.84 -1.65 -5.86
C GLU A 38 1.93 -2.60 -4.66
N ASP A 39 2.47 -3.80 -4.84
CA ASP A 39 2.73 -4.74 -3.74
C ASP A 39 3.67 -4.11 -2.68
N ILE A 40 4.67 -3.33 -3.12
CA ILE A 40 5.55 -2.59 -2.20
C ILE A 40 4.79 -1.44 -1.50
N TRP A 41 4.03 -0.63 -2.23
CA TRP A 41 3.23 0.47 -1.70
C TRP A 41 2.24 -0.01 -0.63
N CYS A 42 1.35 -0.93 -0.99
CA CYS A 42 0.35 -1.51 -0.10
C CYS A 42 1.02 -2.14 1.13
N GLY A 43 2.14 -2.80 0.89
CA GLY A 43 2.97 -3.38 1.92
C GLY A 43 3.59 -2.38 2.90
N MET A 44 4.04 -1.22 2.43
CA MET A 44 4.55 -0.15 3.30
C MET A 44 3.43 0.53 4.09
N CYS A 45 2.27 0.74 3.46
CA CYS A 45 1.08 1.27 4.14
C CYS A 45 0.69 0.39 5.33
N VAL A 46 0.43 -0.90 5.09
CA VAL A 46 0.04 -1.81 6.18
C VAL A 46 1.15 -1.96 7.22
N LYS A 47 2.43 -1.92 6.83
CA LYS A 47 3.54 -2.02 7.77
C LYS A 47 3.59 -0.85 8.75
N VAL A 48 3.42 0.39 8.27
CA VAL A 48 3.37 1.57 9.14
C VAL A 48 2.20 1.46 10.13
N ILE A 49 1.05 1.00 9.68
CA ILE A 49 -0.14 0.82 10.53
C ILE A 49 0.11 -0.28 11.57
N CYS A 50 0.62 -1.44 11.16
CA CYS A 50 0.94 -2.52 12.08
C CYS A 50 1.94 -2.08 13.14
N ASP A 51 3.00 -1.36 12.75
CA ASP A 51 3.99 -0.85 13.71
C ASP A 51 3.39 0.12 14.70
N HIS A 52 2.53 1.04 14.23
CA HIS A 52 1.84 2.01 15.07
C HIS A 52 0.90 1.34 16.08
N LEU A 53 0.14 0.33 15.64
CA LEU A 53 -0.79 -0.43 16.48
C LEU A 53 -0.11 -1.53 17.33
N GLY A 54 1.22 -1.68 17.23
CA GLY A 54 1.97 -2.72 17.96
C GLY A 54 1.68 -4.15 17.49
N LEU A 55 1.25 -4.31 16.23
CA LEU A 55 0.90 -5.59 15.63
C LEU A 55 2.12 -6.25 14.95
N GLY A 56 2.33 -7.52 15.25
CA GLY A 56 3.39 -8.32 14.65
C GLY A 56 3.05 -8.74 13.22
N VAL A 57 3.99 -8.55 12.30
CA VAL A 57 3.94 -9.09 10.94
C VAL A 57 4.92 -10.26 10.83
N LYS A 58 4.47 -11.37 10.22
CA LYS A 58 5.33 -12.51 9.91
C LYS A 58 5.30 -12.81 8.42
N SER A 59 6.47 -12.78 7.78
CA SER A 59 6.66 -13.35 6.45
C SER A 59 7.06 -14.83 6.57
N GLY A 60 6.41 -15.68 5.77
CA GLY A 60 6.82 -17.08 5.62
C GLY A 60 8.01 -17.22 4.68
N LEU A 61 8.62 -18.41 4.67
CA LEU A 61 9.53 -18.78 3.58
C LEU A 61 8.74 -18.86 2.26
N PRO A 62 9.33 -18.53 1.10
CA PRO A 62 8.66 -18.70 -0.17
C PRO A 62 8.35 -20.18 -0.40
N TYR A 63 7.06 -20.54 -0.41
CA TYR A 63 6.61 -21.91 -0.65
C TYR A 63 6.39 -22.22 -2.14
N VAL A 64 6.35 -21.19 -3.00
CA VAL A 64 6.14 -21.33 -4.43
C VAL A 64 7.40 -20.86 -5.16
N TRP A 65 8.05 -21.78 -5.86
CA TRP A 65 9.18 -21.48 -6.73
C TRP A 65 8.72 -21.51 -8.18
N ARG A 66 8.73 -20.35 -8.86
CA ARG A 66 8.42 -20.26 -10.29
C ARG A 66 9.70 -20.43 -11.11
N THR A 67 9.69 -21.40 -12.02
CA THR A 67 10.78 -21.66 -12.97
C THR A 67 10.63 -20.86 -14.26
N GLU A 68 9.41 -20.48 -14.62
CA GLU A 68 9.17 -19.51 -15.69
C GLU A 68 9.57 -18.11 -15.22
N ARG A 69 10.50 -17.49 -15.93
CA ARG A 69 10.91 -16.11 -15.71
C ARG A 69 10.73 -15.36 -17.02
N GLY A 70 10.01 -14.25 -16.96
CA GLY A 70 10.04 -13.26 -18.04
C GLY A 70 11.42 -12.62 -18.14
N ASP A 71 11.68 -11.89 -19.21
CA ASP A 71 12.91 -11.11 -19.34
C ASP A 71 12.95 -10.00 -18.28
N ALA A 72 14.00 -10.02 -17.46
CA ALA A 72 14.14 -9.08 -16.34
C ALA A 72 14.32 -7.63 -16.81
N ILE A 73 14.97 -7.42 -17.96
CA ILE A 73 15.19 -6.08 -18.52
C ILE A 73 13.89 -5.54 -19.09
N GLU A 74 13.10 -6.36 -19.79
CA GLU A 74 11.78 -5.97 -20.27
C GLU A 74 10.82 -5.66 -19.12
N SER A 75 10.84 -6.46 -18.05
CA SER A 75 10.06 -6.20 -16.84
C SER A 75 10.44 -4.87 -16.20
N LEU A 76 11.74 -4.61 -16.02
CA LEU A 76 12.22 -3.36 -15.44
C LEU A 76 11.86 -2.16 -16.32
N LYS A 77 11.95 -2.28 -17.65
CA LYS A 77 11.54 -1.20 -18.57
C LYS A 77 10.06 -0.86 -18.43
N LYS A 78 9.20 -1.86 -18.19
CA LYS A 78 7.76 -1.65 -17.97
C LYS A 78 7.48 -0.96 -16.64
N GLU A 79 8.24 -1.27 -15.59
CA GLU A 79 8.04 -0.73 -14.24
C GLU A 79 8.89 0.52 -13.94
N TRP A 80 9.72 0.98 -14.88
CA TRP A 80 10.79 1.96 -14.64
C TRP A 80 10.31 3.27 -13.99
N GLU A 81 9.19 3.83 -14.44
CA GLU A 81 8.68 5.08 -13.85
C GLU A 81 8.22 4.87 -12.40
N GLY A 82 7.58 3.74 -12.09
CA GLY A 82 7.23 3.36 -10.72
C GLY A 82 8.48 3.16 -9.84
N VAL A 83 9.54 2.56 -10.41
CA VAL A 83 10.82 2.39 -9.70
C VAL A 83 11.47 3.74 -9.38
N LYS A 84 11.43 4.73 -10.27
CA LYS A 84 11.94 6.08 -9.98
C LYS A 84 11.20 6.73 -8.81
N LEU A 85 9.86 6.61 -8.78
CA LEU A 85 9.04 7.17 -7.70
C LEU A 85 9.40 6.57 -6.33
N MET A 86 10.03 5.38 -6.28
CA MET A 86 10.49 4.78 -5.03
C MET A 86 11.57 5.60 -4.32
N GLU A 87 12.30 6.48 -5.03
CA GLU A 87 13.27 7.39 -4.42
C GLU A 87 12.61 8.37 -3.46
N ASP A 88 11.36 8.76 -3.71
CA ASP A 88 10.56 9.61 -2.81
C ASP A 88 9.68 8.78 -1.86
N VAL A 89 9.09 7.69 -2.35
CA VAL A 89 8.12 6.88 -1.59
C VAL A 89 8.79 6.15 -0.42
N VAL A 90 9.97 5.54 -0.61
CA VAL A 90 10.61 4.77 0.47
C VAL A 90 11.01 5.67 1.65
N PRO A 91 11.71 6.82 1.44
CA PRO A 91 12.03 7.72 2.55
C PRO A 91 10.80 8.30 3.23
N PHE A 92 9.74 8.58 2.46
CA PHE A 92 8.46 8.99 3.01
C PHE A 92 7.95 7.97 4.04
N PHE A 93 7.75 6.71 3.67
CA PHE A 93 7.23 5.69 4.60
C PHE A 93 8.18 5.37 5.77
N GLN A 94 9.49 5.55 5.60
CA GLN A 94 10.44 5.43 6.71
C GLN A 94 10.27 6.55 7.75
N SER A 95 9.85 7.74 7.31
CA SER A 95 9.69 8.93 8.15
C SER A 95 8.28 9.11 8.73
N VAL A 96 7.23 8.56 8.08
CA VAL A 96 5.84 8.68 8.55
C VAL A 96 5.70 8.20 9.99
N ARG A 97 5.02 9.00 10.81
CA ARG A 97 4.58 8.66 12.17
C ARG A 97 3.13 9.07 12.30
N LEU A 98 2.28 8.13 12.71
CA LEU A 98 0.86 8.39 12.92
C LEU A 98 0.64 8.96 14.33
N PRO A 99 -0.40 9.79 14.52
CA PRO A 99 -0.70 10.35 15.84
C PRO A 99 -1.18 9.26 16.80
N GLN A 100 -0.87 9.39 18.09
CA GLN A 100 -1.31 8.43 19.13
C GLN A 100 -2.84 8.34 19.26
N SER A 101 -3.58 9.34 18.77
CA SER A 101 -5.04 9.31 18.71
C SER A 101 -5.59 8.33 17.66
N ALA A 102 -4.80 7.94 16.65
CA ALA A 102 -5.18 6.91 15.71
C ALA A 102 -5.00 5.54 16.37
N THR A 103 -6.11 4.93 16.81
CA THR A 103 -6.08 3.70 17.62
C THR A 103 -6.69 2.50 16.90
N THR A 104 -7.37 2.73 15.77
CA THR A 104 -7.94 1.71 14.89
C THR A 104 -7.22 1.69 13.54
N ALA A 105 -7.40 0.63 12.76
CA ALA A 105 -6.82 0.55 11.42
C ALA A 105 -7.46 1.60 10.49
N GLU A 106 -8.75 1.86 10.63
CA GLU A 106 -9.50 2.90 9.95
C GLU A 106 -8.88 4.29 10.20
N ASP A 107 -8.71 4.68 11.48
CA ASP A 107 -8.08 5.96 11.84
C ASP A 107 -6.68 6.08 11.23
N CYS A 108 -5.91 5.00 11.29
CA CYS A 108 -4.54 4.97 10.79
C CYS A 108 -4.49 5.17 9.27
N VAL A 109 -5.41 4.56 8.51
CA VAL A 109 -5.49 4.76 7.05
C VAL A 109 -5.88 6.19 6.72
N VAL A 110 -6.84 6.78 7.43
CA VAL A 110 -7.27 8.17 7.21
C VAL A 110 -6.14 9.16 7.51
N GLU A 111 -5.43 9.01 8.62
CA GLU A 111 -4.28 9.86 8.95
C GLU A 111 -3.12 9.67 7.96
N MET A 112 -2.90 8.44 7.49
CA MET A 112 -1.92 8.17 6.46
C MET A 112 -2.29 8.84 5.13
N ALA A 113 -3.56 8.78 4.72
CA ALA A 113 -4.04 9.41 3.49
C ALA A 113 -3.76 10.92 3.49
N LYS A 114 -4.02 11.62 4.59
CA LYS A 114 -3.68 13.05 4.75
C LYS A 114 -2.18 13.27 4.52
N THR A 115 -1.35 12.48 5.19
CA THR A 115 0.11 12.60 5.12
C THR A 115 0.64 12.30 3.72
N VAL A 116 0.09 11.30 3.02
CA VAL A 116 0.38 10.98 1.62
C VAL A 116 0.03 12.15 0.71
N LYS A 117 -1.18 12.71 0.84
CA LYS A 117 -1.65 13.83 0.02
C LYS A 117 -0.78 15.08 0.19
N GLU A 118 -0.38 15.39 1.42
CA GLU A 118 0.41 16.59 1.72
C GLU A 118 1.87 16.52 1.27
N ASN A 119 2.47 15.32 1.31
CA ASN A 119 3.89 15.12 1.05
C ASN A 119 4.12 14.57 -0.36
N LEU A 120 3.56 13.39 -0.66
CA LEU A 120 3.74 12.73 -1.95
C LEU A 120 2.85 13.31 -3.05
N GLY A 121 1.71 13.94 -2.71
CA GLY A 121 0.86 14.59 -3.70
C GLY A 121 1.54 15.73 -4.47
N LYS A 122 2.64 16.28 -3.95
CA LYS A 122 3.50 17.28 -4.62
C LYS A 122 4.51 16.65 -5.57
N VAL A 123 4.83 15.37 -5.38
CA VAL A 123 5.78 14.61 -6.20
C VAL A 123 5.08 14.13 -7.47
N ASP A 124 3.92 13.48 -7.32
CA ASP A 124 3.10 13.03 -8.43
C ASP A 124 1.59 13.11 -8.07
N PRO A 125 0.74 13.66 -8.96
CA PRO A 125 -0.71 13.73 -8.74
C PRO A 125 -1.37 12.39 -8.41
N MET A 126 -0.80 11.27 -8.86
CA MET A 126 -1.31 9.94 -8.56
C MET A 126 -1.40 9.66 -7.05
N PHE A 127 -0.50 10.23 -6.24
CA PHE A 127 -0.53 10.06 -4.79
C PHE A 127 -1.67 10.83 -4.13
N SER A 128 -2.06 11.97 -4.69
CA SER A 128 -3.27 12.68 -4.24
C SER A 128 -4.52 11.83 -4.52
N HIS A 129 -4.57 11.19 -5.69
CA HIS A 129 -5.66 10.27 -6.03
C HIS A 129 -5.65 8.99 -5.17
N ALA A 130 -4.46 8.46 -4.87
CA ALA A 130 -4.29 7.32 -3.97
C ALA A 130 -4.81 7.65 -2.57
N ALA A 131 -4.46 8.83 -2.03
CA ALA A 131 -4.96 9.30 -0.74
C ALA A 131 -6.50 9.41 -0.71
N GLU A 132 -7.11 10.00 -1.75
CA GLU A 132 -8.57 10.07 -1.86
C GLU A 132 -9.22 8.67 -1.93
N THR A 133 -8.58 7.75 -2.63
CA THR A 133 -9.04 6.35 -2.72
C THR A 133 -8.90 5.63 -1.38
N MET A 134 -7.85 5.90 -0.60
CA MET A 134 -7.67 5.36 0.75
C MET A 134 -8.79 5.79 1.70
N GLU A 135 -9.17 7.08 1.66
CA GLU A 135 -10.29 7.58 2.47
C GLU A 135 -11.62 6.95 2.04
N GLU A 136 -11.87 6.83 0.74
CA GLU A 136 -13.09 6.20 0.23
C GLU A 136 -13.16 4.71 0.56
N TRP A 137 -12.01 4.02 0.52
CA TRP A 137 -11.90 2.62 0.92
C TRP A 137 -12.33 2.40 2.36
N VAL A 138 -11.89 3.26 3.30
CA VAL A 138 -12.29 3.15 4.71
C VAL A 138 -13.80 3.32 4.86
N LYS A 139 -14.40 4.32 4.21
CA LYS A 139 -15.86 4.53 4.25
C LYS A 139 -16.62 3.30 3.72
N LEU A 140 -16.16 2.75 2.60
CA LEU A 140 -16.75 1.53 2.03
C LEU A 140 -16.58 0.34 2.98
N TRP A 141 -15.40 0.18 3.57
CA TRP A 141 -15.11 -0.88 4.53
C TRP A 141 -16.05 -0.83 5.73
N GLU A 142 -16.23 0.35 6.34
CA GLU A 142 -17.15 0.57 7.46
C GLU A 142 -18.60 0.28 7.06
N SER A 143 -19.01 0.72 5.86
CA SER A 143 -20.39 0.50 5.36
C SER A 143 -20.73 -0.98 5.18
N VAL A 144 -19.74 -1.81 4.81
CA VAL A 144 -19.92 -3.26 4.63
C VAL A 144 -19.64 -4.02 5.93
N GLY A 145 -18.75 -3.53 6.79
CA GLY A 145 -18.41 -4.11 8.08
C GLY A 145 -19.46 -3.91 9.17
N SER A 146 -20.45 -3.04 8.94
CA SER A 146 -21.60 -2.81 9.82
C SER A 146 -22.73 -3.84 9.65
N ALA A 147 -22.46 -5.00 9.03
CA ALA A 147 -23.41 -6.09 8.78
C ALA A 147 -23.01 -7.39 9.50
#